data_AF-A0A0F3GWZ4-F1
#
_entry.id   AF-A0A0F3GWZ4-F1
#
_cell.length_a   1.000
_cell.length_b   1.000
_cell.length_c   1.000
_cell.angle_alpha   90.00
_cell.angle_beta   90.00
_cell.angle_gamma   90.00
#
_symmetry.space_group_name_H-M   'P 1'
#
loop_
_entity.id
_entity.type
_entity.pdbx_description
1 polymer ?
#
loop_
_entity_poly.entity_id
_entity_poly.type
_entity_poly.pdbx_seq_one_letter_code
_entity_poly.pdbx_strand_id
1 'polypeptide(L)'
;VWAIIKRPDSTPSNPNEPVTSLPSIDLTEVGANTYEGTYSNFNVSGTYEIAVYAMDSKGVISLPKTTRVTQTGGIPLPPQPSITANGVSGTLNIKTTDTLSITVALNAGVFSGQNADCLSNPCGLGQGDDAL
;
A
#
# COMPACT_ATOMS: atom_id res chain seq x y z
N VAL A 1 -2.55 -3.66 27.33
CA VAL A 1 -1.57 -3.76 26.23
C VAL A 1 -2.35 -3.67 24.93
N TRP A 2 -1.84 -3.03 23.89
CA TRP A 2 -2.52 -2.95 22.60
C TRP A 2 -1.52 -3.09 21.46
N ALA A 3 -2.02 -3.40 20.27
CA ALA A 3 -1.22 -3.44 19.05
C ALA A 3 -1.80 -2.48 18.01
N ILE A 4 -0.92 -1.79 17.28
CA ILE A 4 -1.23 -1.02 16.08
C ILE A 4 -0.77 -1.84 14.87
N ILE A 5 -1.64 -1.97 13.87
CA ILE A 5 -1.40 -2.75 12.66
C ILE A 5 -1.34 -1.84 11.45
N LYS A 6 -0.18 -1.80 10.80
CA LYS A 6 0.01 -1.16 9.50
C LYS A 6 -0.17 -2.20 8.39
N ARG A 7 -1.22 -2.05 7.59
CA ARG A 7 -1.55 -2.96 6.48
C ARG A 7 -0.66 -2.67 5.25
N PRO A 8 -0.43 -3.64 4.36
CA PRO A 8 0.37 -3.43 3.15
C PRO A 8 -0.19 -2.33 2.22
N ASP A 9 -1.50 -2.13 2.22
CA ASP A 9 -2.23 -1.13 1.43
C ASP A 9 -2.36 0.23 2.12
N SER A 10 -1.82 0.40 3.33
CA SER A 10 -1.82 1.67 4.06
C SER A 10 -0.72 2.60 3.53
N THR A 11 -0.93 3.13 2.32
CA THR A 11 -0.13 4.22 1.78
C THR A 11 -0.92 5.52 1.89
N PRO A 12 -0.38 6.57 2.54
CA PRO A 12 -1.01 7.87 2.48
C PRO A 12 -0.97 8.35 1.02
N SER A 13 -2.12 8.75 0.48
CA SER A 13 -2.24 9.30 -0.88
C SER A 13 -1.46 10.61 -1.05
N ASN A 14 -1.13 11.27 0.06
CA ASN A 14 -0.31 12.48 0.10
C ASN A 14 0.73 12.35 1.22
N PRO A 15 2.04 12.48 0.93
CA PRO A 15 3.09 12.40 1.95
C PRO A 15 3.04 13.56 2.97
N ASN A 16 2.32 14.64 2.67
CA ASN A 16 2.10 15.75 3.60
C ASN A 16 0.85 15.56 4.47
N GLU A 17 0.03 14.55 4.20
CA GLU A 17 -1.11 14.22 5.05
C GLU A 17 -0.67 13.20 6.11
N PRO A 18 -0.82 13.53 7.41
CA PRO A 18 -0.47 12.59 8.47
C PRO A 18 -1.40 11.37 8.42
N VAL A 19 -0.86 10.19 8.69
CA VAL A 19 -1.69 9.00 8.94
C VAL A 19 -2.35 9.17 10.31
N THR A 20 -3.62 9.55 10.31
CA THR A 20 -4.37 9.87 11.54
C THR A 20 -5.06 8.66 12.17
N SER A 21 -5.24 7.57 11.41
CA SER A 21 -5.90 6.36 11.92
C SER A 21 -5.26 5.10 11.35
N LEU A 22 -4.68 4.29 12.22
CA LEU A 22 -4.31 2.90 11.92
C LEU A 22 -5.19 1.96 12.75
N PRO A 23 -5.55 0.79 12.21
CA PRO A 23 -6.24 -0.23 13.00
C PRO A 23 -5.45 -0.57 14.27
N SER A 24 -6.15 -0.58 15.40
CA SER A 24 -5.61 -1.02 16.68
C SER A 24 -6.48 -2.12 17.28
N ILE A 25 -5.85 -3.04 18.01
CA ILE A 25 -6.54 -4.06 18.80
C ILE A 25 -6.04 -4.01 20.24
N ASP A 26 -6.96 -4.20 21.18
CA ASP A 26 -6.60 -4.43 22.57
C ASP A 26 -6.13 -5.88 22.76
N LEU A 27 -5.12 -6.06 23.60
CA LEU A 27 -4.62 -7.37 24.00
C LEU A 27 -4.99 -7.62 25.47
N THR A 28 -5.61 -8.77 25.72
CA THR A 28 -6.10 -9.20 27.03
C THR A 28 -5.08 -10.15 27.67
N GLU A 29 -4.85 -10.00 28.97
CA GLU A 29 -3.97 -10.91 29.71
C GLU A 29 -4.60 -12.30 29.82
N VAL A 30 -3.88 -13.32 29.36
CA VAL A 30 -4.30 -14.73 29.43
C VAL A 30 -3.50 -15.54 30.46
N GLY A 31 -2.54 -14.90 31.13
CA GLY A 31 -1.76 -15.45 32.24
C GLY A 31 -0.25 -15.33 32.06
N ALA A 32 0.49 -15.31 33.17
CA ALA A 32 1.96 -15.28 33.21
C ALA A 32 2.59 -14.16 32.34
N ASN A 33 2.04 -12.94 32.37
CA ASN A 33 2.44 -11.81 31.52
C ASN A 33 2.28 -12.06 30.00
N THR A 34 1.41 -12.99 29.62
CA THR A 34 1.05 -13.25 28.22
C THR A 34 -0.22 -12.48 27.89
N TYR A 35 -0.19 -11.75 26.78
CA TYR A 35 -1.30 -10.94 26.29
C TYR A 35 -1.67 -11.39 24.88
N GLU A 36 -2.96 -11.60 24.63
CA GLU A 36 -3.48 -12.10 23.37
C GLU A 36 -4.61 -11.22 22.83
N GLY A 37 -4.75 -11.21 21.51
CA GLY A 37 -5.83 -10.54 20.80
C GLY A 37 -5.86 -10.99 19.34
N THR A 38 -6.99 -10.78 18.68
CA THR A 38 -7.23 -11.30 17.33
C THR A 38 -7.36 -10.16 16.33
N TYR A 39 -6.54 -10.19 15.28
CA TYR A 39 -6.71 -9.38 14.08
C TYR A 39 -7.09 -10.29 12.91
N SER A 40 -8.30 -10.13 12.36
CA SER A 40 -8.83 -10.98 11.30
C SER A 40 -8.60 -10.43 9.88
N ASN A 41 -8.14 -9.19 9.75
CA ASN A 41 -8.07 -8.48 8.46
C ASN A 41 -6.71 -8.64 7.75
N PHE A 42 -6.13 -9.84 7.79
CA PHE A 42 -4.97 -10.24 6.99
C PHE A 42 -5.39 -10.64 5.56
N ASN A 43 -6.16 -9.77 4.88
CA ASN A 43 -6.81 -10.07 3.61
C ASN A 43 -6.08 -9.55 2.37
N VAL A 44 -5.11 -8.64 2.54
CA VAL A 44 -4.26 -8.09 1.49
C VAL A 44 -2.91 -8.81 1.49
N SER A 45 -2.42 -9.18 0.31
CA SER A 45 -1.09 -9.78 0.19
C SER A 45 0.00 -8.72 0.41
N GLY A 46 1.08 -9.11 1.09
CA GLY A 46 2.17 -8.22 1.47
C GLY A 46 2.52 -8.30 2.96
N THR A 47 3.34 -7.36 3.41
CA THR A 47 3.87 -7.33 4.78
C THR A 47 3.08 -6.38 5.66
N TYR A 48 2.56 -6.91 6.75
CA TYR A 48 1.94 -6.18 7.84
C TYR A 48 3.01 -5.86 8.87
N GLU A 49 3.07 -4.60 9.32
CA GLU A 49 3.92 -4.20 10.44
C GLU A 49 3.05 -4.02 11.67
N ILE A 50 3.41 -4.70 12.76
CA ILE A 50 2.64 -4.72 13.99
C ILE A 50 3.51 -4.14 15.10
N ALA A 51 3.04 -3.08 15.75
CA ALA A 51 3.71 -2.45 16.89
C ALA A 51 2.89 -2.69 18.16
N VAL A 52 3.48 -3.35 19.16
CA VAL A 52 2.83 -3.66 20.44
C VAL A 52 3.31 -2.69 21.51
N TYR A 53 2.37 -2.13 22.26
CA TYR A 53 2.59 -1.16 23.33
C TYR A 53 1.98 -1.64 24.64
N ALA A 54 2.62 -1.28 25.74
CA ALA A 54 2.06 -1.40 27.08
C ALA A 54 1.93 -0.02 27.72
N MET A 55 0.94 0.15 28.58
CA MET A 55 0.75 1.33 29.42
C MET A 55 0.62 0.85 30.86
N ASP A 56 1.35 1.50 31.77
CA ASP A 56 1.24 1.20 33.19
C ASP A 56 0.02 1.88 33.83
N SER A 57 -0.23 1.62 35.12
CA SER A 57 -1.34 2.22 35.86
C SER A 57 -1.23 3.73 36.07
N LYS A 58 -0.07 4.33 35.75
CA LYS A 58 0.18 5.78 35.82
C LYS A 58 0.06 6.46 34.46
N GLY A 59 -0.28 5.71 33.41
CA GLY A 59 -0.42 6.23 32.06
C GLY A 59 0.90 6.32 31.26
N VAL A 60 2.00 5.76 31.76
CA VAL A 60 3.29 5.76 31.05
C VAL A 60 3.29 4.67 29.99
N ILE A 61 3.56 5.06 28.74
CA ILE A 61 3.61 4.16 27.58
C ILE A 61 5.05 3.66 27.38
N SER A 62 5.20 2.36 27.15
CA SER A 62 6.47 1.75 26.76
C SER A 62 6.92 2.14 25.35
N LEU A 63 8.21 1.95 25.05
CA LEU A 63 8.66 1.85 23.66
C LEU A 63 7.97 0.67 22.97
N PRO A 64 7.59 0.78 21.68
CA PRO A 64 6.94 -0.31 20.97
C PRO A 64 7.89 -1.47 20.72
N LYS A 65 7.37 -2.69 20.79
CA LYS A 65 7.99 -3.85 20.17
C LYS A 65 7.34 -4.11 18.82
N THR A 66 8.16 -4.19 17.77
CA THR A 66 7.68 -4.38 16.40
C THR A 66 7.88 -5.81 15.91
N THR A 67 6.90 -6.34 15.21
CA THR A 67 7.00 -7.61 14.47
C THR A 67 6.38 -7.47 13.08
N ARG A 68 6.64 -8.46 12.21
CA ARG A 68 6.14 -8.50 10.83
C ARG A 68 5.43 -9.80 10.55
N VAL A 69 4.33 -9.70 9.81
CA VAL A 69 3.59 -10.85 9.26
C VAL A 69 3.52 -10.66 7.75
N THR A 70 3.94 -11.68 6.99
CA THR A 70 3.83 -11.65 5.52
C THR A 70 2.71 -12.57 5.08
N GLN A 71 1.71 -11.99 4.43
CA GLN A 71 0.59 -12.69 3.84
C GLN A 71 0.87 -12.92 2.35
N THR A 72 0.96 -14.18 1.92
CA THR A 72 1.32 -14.55 0.53
C THR A 72 0.11 -14.71 -0.40
N GLY A 73 -1.09 -14.92 0.15
CA GLY A 73 -2.36 -14.97 -0.60
C GLY A 73 -3.28 -13.80 -0.29
N GLY A 74 -4.44 -13.69 -0.96
CA GLY A 74 -5.43 -12.63 -0.73
C GLY A 74 -5.44 -11.58 -1.83
N ILE A 75 -5.97 -10.39 -1.51
CA ILE A 75 -6.14 -9.28 -2.45
C ILE A 75 -4.75 -8.73 -2.81
N PRO A 76 -4.33 -8.74 -4.08
CA PRO A 76 -3.06 -8.14 -4.48
C PRO A 76 -3.09 -6.62 -4.30
N LEU A 77 -1.94 -6.03 -3.96
CA LEU A 77 -1.79 -4.57 -4.00
C LEU A 77 -2.02 -4.06 -5.43
N PRO A 78 -2.77 -2.96 -5.62
CA PRO A 78 -2.91 -2.37 -6.93
C PRO A 78 -1.51 -1.96 -7.46
N PRO A 79 -1.28 -2.04 -8.78
CA PRO A 79 -0.03 -1.59 -9.35
C PRO A 79 0.16 -0.10 -9.01
N GLN A 80 1.32 0.24 -8.46
CA GLN A 80 1.65 1.63 -8.21
C GLN A 80 2.01 2.30 -9.55
N PRO A 81 1.29 3.36 -9.98
CA PRO A 81 1.61 4.03 -11.23
C PRO A 81 3.01 4.63 -11.14
N SER A 82 3.83 4.38 -12.14
CA SER A 82 5.16 4.97 -12.26
C SER A 82 5.45 5.33 -13.71
N ILE A 83 6.16 6.44 -13.90
CA ILE A 83 6.70 6.83 -15.20
C ILE A 83 8.20 6.55 -15.15
N THR A 84 8.68 5.72 -16.07
CA THR A 84 10.11 5.50 -16.28
C THR A 84 10.52 6.09 -17.62
N ALA A 85 11.66 6.78 -17.65
CA ALA A 85 12.33 7.20 -18.87
C ALA A 85 13.68 6.49 -18.94
N ASN A 86 13.92 5.70 -19.99
CA ASN A 86 15.13 4.88 -20.13
C ASN A 86 15.39 3.96 -18.91
N GLY A 87 14.33 3.41 -18.32
CA GLY A 87 14.42 2.52 -17.14
C GLY A 87 14.62 3.23 -15.80
N VAL A 88 14.61 4.57 -15.77
CA VAL A 88 14.78 5.36 -14.55
C VAL A 88 13.46 6.00 -14.12
N SER A 89 13.03 5.74 -12.88
CA SER A 89 11.92 6.44 -12.22
C SER A 89 12.42 7.68 -11.50
N GLY A 90 11.65 8.78 -11.55
CA GLY A 90 12.00 10.01 -10.84
C GLY A 90 10.96 11.11 -11.00
N THR A 91 11.28 12.30 -10.50
CA THR A 91 10.43 13.49 -10.64
C THR A 91 10.60 14.10 -12.02
N LEU A 92 9.51 14.22 -12.77
CA LEU A 92 9.44 15.03 -13.99
C LEU A 92 9.14 16.49 -13.62
N ASN A 93 10.17 17.34 -13.57
CA ASN A 93 10.01 18.77 -13.32
C ASN A 93 9.73 19.52 -14.63
N ILE A 94 8.56 20.13 -14.76
CA ILE A 94 8.21 20.97 -15.90
C ILE A 94 7.89 22.37 -15.39
N LYS A 95 8.58 23.39 -15.89
CA LYS A 95 8.41 24.79 -15.49
C LYS A 95 8.15 25.64 -16.72
N THR A 96 7.11 26.46 -16.66
CA THR A 96 6.70 27.39 -17.73
C THR A 96 6.21 28.70 -17.11
N THR A 97 6.31 29.80 -17.84
CA THR A 97 5.68 31.09 -17.51
C THR A 97 4.39 31.33 -18.31
N ASP A 98 4.10 30.46 -19.27
CA ASP A 98 2.94 30.49 -20.17
C ASP A 98 2.21 29.13 -20.18
N THR A 99 1.21 28.95 -21.05
CA THR A 99 0.44 27.71 -21.19
C THR A 99 1.34 26.50 -21.51
N LEU A 100 1.24 25.45 -20.70
CA LEU A 100 1.85 24.15 -20.95
C LEU A 100 0.78 23.16 -21.41
N SER A 101 0.95 22.61 -22.61
CA SER A 101 0.18 21.47 -23.10
C SER A 101 1.09 20.26 -23.20
N ILE A 102 0.79 19.21 -22.43
CA ILE A 102 1.52 17.94 -22.47
C ILE A 102 0.65 16.92 -23.21
N THR A 103 1.14 16.43 -24.34
CA THR A 103 0.55 15.31 -25.06
C THR A 103 1.41 14.08 -24.82
N VAL A 104 0.87 13.09 -24.12
CA VAL A 104 1.52 11.78 -23.96
C VAL A 104 0.99 10.87 -25.05
N ALA A 105 1.82 10.59 -26.06
CA ALA A 105 1.53 9.59 -27.09
C ALA A 105 2.21 8.27 -26.73
N LEU A 106 1.44 7.21 -26.73
CA LEU A 106 1.87 5.85 -26.49
C LEU A 106 2.10 5.19 -27.87
N ASN A 107 3.32 4.75 -28.19
CA ASN A 107 3.61 4.07 -29.47
C ASN A 107 2.98 2.67 -29.49
N ALA A 108 1.94 2.48 -30.31
CA ALA A 108 1.10 1.29 -30.34
C ALA A 108 1.85 -0.06 -30.48
N GLY A 109 3.09 -0.08 -30.98
CA GLY A 109 3.83 -1.29 -31.30
C GLY A 109 4.71 -1.88 -30.20
N VAL A 110 4.98 -1.15 -29.09
CA VAL A 110 5.87 -1.65 -28.03
C VAL A 110 5.39 -1.16 -26.66
N PHE A 111 4.34 -1.78 -26.13
CA PHE A 111 3.97 -1.62 -24.73
C PHE A 111 4.40 -2.85 -23.92
N SER A 112 5.19 -2.61 -22.88
CA SER A 112 5.32 -3.54 -21.76
C SER A 112 4.61 -2.92 -20.56
N GLY A 113 3.39 -3.35 -20.28
CA GLY A 113 2.61 -2.85 -19.14
C GLY A 113 1.26 -3.54 -19.03
N GLN A 114 0.80 -3.81 -17.81
CA GLN A 114 -0.59 -4.19 -17.57
C GLN A 114 -1.44 -2.91 -17.58
N ASN A 115 -2.60 -2.94 -18.25
CA ASN A 115 -3.59 -1.88 -18.11
C ASN A 115 -3.96 -1.75 -16.62
N ALA A 116 -3.86 -0.56 -16.04
CA ALA A 116 -4.15 -0.30 -14.63
C ALA A 116 -5.62 -0.60 -14.26
N ASP A 117 -6.52 -0.67 -15.25
CA ASP A 117 -7.94 -0.98 -15.06
C ASP A 117 -8.27 -2.49 -15.10
N CYS A 118 -7.28 -3.38 -15.25
CA CYS A 118 -7.47 -4.83 -15.20
C CYS A 118 -7.60 -5.34 -13.75
N LEU A 119 -8.67 -4.98 -13.02
CA LEU A 119 -8.95 -5.47 -11.66
C LEU A 119 -9.72 -6.82 -11.62
N SER A 120 -10.06 -7.42 -12.76
CA SER A 120 -10.65 -8.76 -12.84
C SER A 120 -10.21 -9.54 -14.08
N ASN A 121 -9.75 -10.77 -13.88
CA ASN A 121 -9.34 -11.71 -14.94
C ASN A 121 -10.58 -12.35 -15.64
N PRO A 122 -10.53 -12.66 -16.95
CA PRO A 122 -9.40 -12.47 -17.85
C PRO A 122 -9.54 -11.24 -18.74
N CYS A 123 -8.47 -10.43 -18.74
CA CYS A 123 -8.22 -9.50 -19.83
C CYS A 123 -7.98 -10.37 -21.08
N GLY A 124 -9.01 -10.48 -21.91
CA GLY A 124 -8.98 -11.28 -23.12
C GLY A 124 -7.85 -10.80 -24.01
N LEU A 125 -6.92 -11.71 -24.34
CA LEU A 125 -6.11 -11.57 -25.54
C LEU A 125 -7.09 -11.64 -26.72
N GLY A 126 -7.49 -10.50 -27.26
CA GLY A 126 -8.31 -10.44 -28.47
C GLY A 126 -9.37 -9.36 -28.45
N GLN A 127 -8.96 -8.14 -28.81
CA GLN A 127 -9.72 -7.37 -29.79
C GLN A 127 -8.72 -6.56 -30.60
N GLY A 128 -8.29 -7.18 -31.71
CA GLY A 128 -7.92 -6.38 -32.85
C GLY A 128 -9.20 -5.74 -33.34
N ASP A 129 -9.25 -4.41 -33.25
CA ASP A 129 -10.03 -3.59 -34.17
C ASP A 129 -9.03 -2.59 -34.74
N ASP A 130 -8.43 -3.01 -35.85
CA ASP A 130 -7.86 -2.12 -36.85
C ASP A 130 -8.96 -1.11 -37.23
N ALA A 131 -8.68 0.17 -37.00
CA ALA A 131 -9.44 1.26 -37.58
C ALA A 131 -8.47 2.22 -38.29
N LEU A 132 -8.01 1.80 -39.47
CA LEU A 132 -7.89 2.62 -40.69
C LEU A 132 -8.19 1.75 -41.91
#